data_AF-A0AA35NI19-F1
#
_entry.id   AF-A0AA35NI19-F1
#
_cell.length_a   1.000
_cell.length_b   1.000
_cell.length_c   1.000
_cell.angle_alpha   90.00
_cell.angle_beta   90.00
_cell.angle_gamma   90.00
#
_symmetry.space_group_name_H-M   'P 1'
#
loop_
_entity.id
_entity.type
_entity.pdbx_description
1 polymer ?
#
loop_
_entity_poly.entity_id
_entity_poly.type
_entity_poly.pdbx_seq_one_letter_code
_entity_poly.pdbx_strand_id
1 'polypeptide(L)'
;MSSLGTKCADRLLSNILPIPSKNAIARSTYLLSSRNQQYRGILTSTVDWKPIKTGRSPNDDSRKDGSFGKKIVLGLMFAMPIISFYLGTWQMRRLKWKTKLIAACESKLTYEPISLPKSFTPNMCEEWEYRKVTLSGHFLHNEEMFVGPRKKNGEKGYFLFTPFIRDDTGEKVLIERGWISEEKVAPDSRNLRHLSLPQGKHLKVICLVRAPKKRGSLQWAKKDPNSRLWQLPDIYDMAKSSGCTPIQFQALYDMKDHPMIKEDTKKESPSNNSTSSFWKFWKRESSDSENQTQTTTNNVSRLNTGEENPTDQTIEFDERQFIKAGVPIGRKPTIDLKNNHLQYLVTWYGLSLLSTIFLIVALRKVKRGGVISQDQMIKEKLKHTRKYM
;
A
#
# COMPACT_ATOMS: atom_id res chain seq x y z
N MET A 1 -32.23 18.45 -55.53
CA MET A 1 -31.30 17.38 -55.93
C MET A 1 -31.63 16.17 -55.05
N SER A 2 -32.43 15.19 -55.51
CA SER A 2 -32.08 14.07 -56.42
C SER A 2 -31.42 12.89 -55.66
N SER A 3 -31.78 11.62 -55.84
CA SER A 3 -32.76 10.98 -56.76
C SER A 3 -33.17 9.55 -56.32
N LEU A 4 -34.38 9.14 -56.73
CA LEU A 4 -34.95 7.80 -57.05
C LEU A 4 -34.16 6.48 -56.79
N GLY A 5 -34.89 5.38 -56.49
CA GLY A 5 -34.43 3.99 -56.70
C GLY A 5 -35.08 2.87 -55.85
N THR A 6 -36.42 2.68 -55.81
CA THR A 6 -37.24 1.77 -56.68
C THR A 6 -37.20 0.24 -56.47
N LYS A 7 -38.38 -0.34 -56.12
CA LYS A 7 -38.96 -1.63 -56.61
C LYS A 7 -38.36 -2.97 -56.06
N CYS A 8 -39.04 -4.14 -56.07
CA CYS A 8 -40.40 -4.53 -56.55
C CYS A 8 -40.95 -5.81 -55.85
N ALA A 9 -42.25 -6.12 -56.10
CA ALA A 9 -42.90 -7.47 -56.14
C ALA A 9 -42.89 -8.38 -54.88
N ASP A 10 -43.87 -9.27 -54.60
CA ASP A 10 -45.23 -9.54 -55.14
C ASP A 10 -46.12 -10.02 -53.95
N ARG A 11 -47.45 -9.76 -53.87
CA ARG A 11 -48.61 -10.53 -54.43
C ARG A 11 -48.60 -12.04 -54.06
N LEU A 12 -49.72 -12.66 -53.66
CA LEU A 12 -51.08 -12.64 -54.26
C LEU A 12 -52.25 -12.75 -53.25
N LEU A 13 -53.43 -12.19 -53.61
CA LEU A 13 -54.85 -12.67 -53.48
C LEU A 13 -55.35 -13.33 -52.17
N SER A 14 -56.58 -13.14 -51.65
CA SER A 14 -57.81 -12.33 -51.94
C SER A 14 -58.72 -12.38 -50.66
N ASN A 15 -60.00 -12.01 -50.51
CA ASN A 15 -61.17 -11.43 -51.25
C ASN A 15 -62.07 -10.73 -50.16
N ILE A 16 -63.00 -9.77 -50.33
CA ILE A 16 -64.25 -9.61 -51.14
C ILE A 16 -65.38 -10.60 -50.73
N LEU A 17 -66.62 -10.24 -50.33
CA LEU A 17 -67.33 -8.98 -49.91
C LEU A 17 -68.58 -9.39 -49.02
N PRO A 18 -69.52 -8.51 -48.54
CA PRO A 18 -70.31 -8.75 -47.31
C PRO A 18 -71.86 -8.59 -47.45
N ILE A 19 -72.52 -8.12 -46.36
CA ILE A 19 -73.91 -7.57 -46.19
C ILE A 19 -75.10 -8.59 -46.05
N PRO A 20 -76.38 -8.21 -45.70
CA PRO A 20 -77.03 -8.79 -44.50
C PRO A 20 -78.49 -9.27 -44.71
N SER A 21 -79.20 -9.62 -43.62
CA SER A 21 -80.65 -9.34 -43.52
C SER A 21 -81.13 -9.24 -42.05
N LYS A 22 -82.38 -8.80 -41.87
CA LYS A 22 -83.05 -8.60 -40.56
C LYS A 22 -83.99 -9.78 -40.28
N ASN A 23 -84.29 -10.03 -39.01
CA ASN A 23 -85.67 -10.32 -38.60
C ASN A 23 -85.91 -9.89 -37.15
N ALA A 24 -87.19 -9.63 -36.82
CA ALA A 24 -87.64 -9.13 -35.52
C ALA A 24 -88.46 -10.20 -34.76
N ILE A 25 -89.35 -9.77 -33.85
CA ILE A 25 -90.20 -10.58 -32.94
C ILE A 25 -89.49 -11.00 -31.64
N ALA A 26 -90.07 -10.92 -30.44
CA ALA A 26 -91.07 -9.98 -29.90
C ALA A 26 -91.06 -10.03 -28.36
N ARG A 27 -91.54 -8.95 -27.73
CA ARG A 27 -92.06 -8.79 -26.35
C ARG A 27 -91.99 -10.02 -25.42
N SER A 28 -91.39 -9.81 -24.24
CA SER A 28 -92.08 -10.12 -22.98
C SER A 28 -91.87 -9.00 -21.97
N THR A 29 -92.94 -8.55 -21.33
CA THR A 29 -92.95 -7.40 -20.41
C THR A 29 -93.36 -7.86 -19.01
N TYR A 30 -92.44 -7.77 -18.07
CA TYR A 30 -92.75 -7.88 -16.63
C TYR A 30 -92.54 -6.50 -15.98
N LEU A 31 -93.65 -5.78 -15.84
CA LEU A 31 -93.78 -4.64 -14.95
C LEU A 31 -94.34 -5.11 -13.59
N LEU A 32 -94.43 -4.17 -12.63
CA LEU A 32 -94.73 -4.36 -11.20
C LEU A 32 -93.48 -4.81 -10.39
N SER A 33 -93.14 -4.20 -9.25
CA SER A 33 -93.81 -3.13 -8.52
C SER A 33 -92.80 -2.15 -7.90
N SER A 34 -92.91 -0.86 -8.23
CA SER A 34 -92.17 0.22 -7.59
C SER A 34 -92.77 0.51 -6.20
N ARG A 35 -92.31 -0.22 -5.18
CA ARG A 35 -92.76 -0.05 -3.80
C ARG A 35 -92.29 1.31 -3.27
N ASN A 36 -93.16 2.32 -3.36
CA ASN A 36 -92.88 3.71 -3.01
C ASN A 36 -92.71 3.88 -1.49
N GLN A 37 -91.53 3.54 -0.99
CA GLN A 37 -91.23 3.47 0.43
C GLN A 37 -90.92 4.87 0.97
N GLN A 38 -91.96 5.56 1.47
CA GLN A 38 -91.83 6.84 2.14
C GLN A 38 -91.01 6.70 3.44
N TYR A 39 -89.70 6.89 3.35
CA TYR A 39 -88.84 7.03 4.51
C TYR A 39 -89.18 8.33 5.25
N ARG A 40 -89.99 8.22 6.32
CA ARG A 40 -90.13 9.29 7.30
C ARG A 40 -88.75 9.56 7.91
N GLY A 41 -88.16 10.70 7.57
CA GLY A 41 -86.90 11.15 8.15
C GLY A 41 -87.07 11.42 9.64
N ILE A 42 -86.66 10.46 10.48
CA ILE A 42 -86.53 10.69 11.91
C ILE A 42 -85.32 11.61 12.10
N LEU A 43 -85.57 12.89 12.28
CA LEU A 43 -84.60 13.86 12.77
C LEU A 43 -84.29 13.55 14.24
N THR A 44 -83.50 12.50 14.47
CA THR A 44 -82.63 12.50 15.64
C THR A 44 -81.67 13.67 15.49
N SER A 45 -81.31 14.32 16.59
CA SER A 45 -80.18 15.23 16.60
C SER A 45 -78.93 14.40 16.28
N THR A 46 -78.51 14.37 15.02
CA THR A 46 -77.25 13.76 14.62
C THR A 46 -76.15 14.54 15.30
N VAL A 47 -75.69 14.02 16.43
CA VAL A 47 -74.41 14.41 17.03
C VAL A 47 -73.40 14.13 15.94
N ASP A 48 -72.91 15.19 15.32
CA ASP A 48 -72.08 15.13 14.12
C ASP A 48 -70.66 14.72 14.52
N TRP A 49 -70.56 13.46 14.97
CA TRP A 49 -69.31 12.81 15.30
C TRP A 49 -68.54 12.68 13.98
N LYS A 50 -67.73 13.69 13.69
CA LYS A 50 -66.67 13.56 12.69
C LYS A 50 -65.94 12.26 13.02
N PRO A 51 -66.00 11.22 12.16
CA PRO A 51 -65.32 9.99 12.46
C PRO A 51 -63.85 10.34 12.59
N ILE A 52 -63.29 10.10 13.78
CA ILE A 52 -61.85 10.26 14.00
C ILE A 52 -61.20 9.41 12.94
N LYS A 53 -60.52 10.05 11.98
CA LYS A 53 -59.85 9.37 10.87
C LYS A 53 -58.61 8.69 11.41
N THR A 54 -58.82 7.61 12.17
CA THR A 54 -57.82 6.60 12.49
C THR A 54 -57.29 6.12 11.16
N GLY A 55 -56.09 6.61 10.76
CA GLY A 55 -55.51 6.39 9.44
C GLY A 55 -55.06 4.96 9.15
N ARG A 56 -55.63 3.99 9.86
CA ARG A 56 -55.48 2.55 9.74
C ARG A 56 -56.83 1.91 10.09
N SER A 57 -57.53 1.43 9.07
CA SER A 57 -58.54 0.39 9.28
C SER A 57 -57.83 -0.90 9.72
N PRO A 58 -58.43 -1.77 10.54
CA PRO A 58 -57.89 -3.11 10.84
C PRO A 58 -57.66 -4.01 9.60
N ASN A 59 -58.08 -3.57 8.40
CA ASN A 59 -57.88 -4.25 7.12
C ASN A 59 -56.78 -3.61 6.22
N ASP A 60 -56.12 -2.53 6.66
CA ASP A 60 -55.06 -1.83 5.89
C ASP A 60 -53.66 -2.48 6.05
N ASP A 61 -53.56 -3.62 6.73
CA ASP A 61 -52.33 -4.41 6.87
C ASP A 61 -51.90 -5.11 5.55
N SER A 62 -52.71 -5.00 4.49
CA SER A 62 -52.46 -5.64 3.18
C SER A 62 -51.61 -4.82 2.19
N ARG A 63 -51.07 -3.66 2.61
CA ARG A 63 -50.12 -2.89 1.79
C ARG A 63 -48.87 -3.71 1.49
N LYS A 64 -48.59 -3.94 0.20
CA LYS A 64 -47.48 -4.79 -0.29
C LYS A 64 -46.07 -4.20 -0.09
N ASP A 65 -45.96 -3.09 0.64
CA ASP A 65 -44.72 -2.37 0.85
C ASP A 65 -43.73 -3.12 1.74
N GLY A 66 -42.48 -3.20 1.28
CA GLY A 66 -41.35 -3.72 2.06
C GLY A 66 -40.99 -5.19 1.88
N SER A 67 -41.67 -5.98 1.03
CA SER A 67 -41.21 -7.36 0.72
C SER A 67 -39.79 -7.38 0.12
N PHE A 68 -39.50 -6.46 -0.82
CA PHE A 68 -38.18 -6.30 -1.41
C PHE A 68 -37.14 -5.81 -0.38
N GLY A 69 -37.48 -4.81 0.44
CA GLY A 69 -36.61 -4.31 1.52
C GLY A 69 -36.28 -5.40 2.56
N LYS A 70 -37.26 -6.20 2.99
CA LYS A 70 -37.05 -7.34 3.90
C LYS A 70 -36.12 -8.40 3.29
N LYS A 71 -36.23 -8.68 1.98
CA LYS A 71 -35.30 -9.56 1.25
C LYS A 71 -33.89 -8.99 1.17
N ILE A 72 -33.72 -7.69 0.91
CA ILE A 72 -32.42 -7.01 0.89
C ILE A 72 -31.76 -7.05 2.27
N VAL A 73 -32.48 -6.70 3.34
CA VAL A 73 -31.96 -6.73 4.72
C VAL A 73 -31.55 -8.14 5.13
N LEU A 74 -32.36 -9.15 4.79
CA LEU A 74 -32.01 -10.56 5.05
C LEU A 74 -30.76 -10.98 4.26
N GLY A 75 -30.69 -10.64 2.96
CA GLY A 75 -29.53 -10.92 2.11
C GLY A 75 -28.25 -10.26 2.63
N LEU A 76 -28.33 -8.99 3.05
CA LEU A 76 -27.23 -8.26 3.69
C LEU A 76 -26.76 -8.96 4.97
N MET A 77 -27.69 -9.43 5.81
CA MET A 77 -27.39 -10.10 7.08
C MET A 77 -26.63 -11.43 6.91
N PHE A 78 -26.82 -12.13 5.77
CA PHE A 78 -26.00 -13.28 5.39
C PHE A 78 -24.71 -12.89 4.66
N ALA A 79 -24.75 -11.90 3.76
CA ALA A 79 -23.60 -11.50 2.96
C ALA A 79 -22.49 -10.84 3.79
N MET A 80 -22.85 -10.04 4.81
CA MET A 80 -21.92 -9.26 5.62
C MET A 80 -20.88 -10.12 6.38
N PRO A 81 -21.23 -11.21 7.10
CA PRO A 81 -20.23 -12.09 7.70
C PRO A 81 -19.36 -12.82 6.67
N ILE A 82 -19.93 -13.25 5.54
CA ILE A 82 -19.22 -13.95 4.45
C ILE A 82 -18.16 -13.03 3.80
N ILE A 83 -18.56 -11.80 3.43
CA ILE A 83 -17.67 -10.80 2.84
C ILE A 83 -16.57 -10.40 3.84
N SER A 84 -16.93 -10.21 5.12
CA SER A 84 -15.96 -9.88 6.17
C SER A 84 -14.95 -11.02 6.41
N PHE A 85 -15.39 -12.27 6.39
CA PHE A 85 -14.51 -13.44 6.48
C PHE A 85 -13.57 -13.54 5.27
N TYR A 86 -14.09 -13.34 4.07
CA TYR A 86 -13.30 -13.32 2.83
C TYR A 86 -12.22 -12.21 2.86
N LEU A 87 -12.58 -11.00 3.31
CA LEU A 87 -11.63 -9.91 3.50
C LEU A 87 -10.57 -10.26 4.57
N GLY A 88 -10.96 -10.92 5.67
CA GLY A 88 -10.04 -11.45 6.67
C GLY A 88 -9.02 -12.45 6.10
N THR A 89 -9.47 -13.43 5.32
CA THR A 89 -8.56 -14.41 4.67
C THR A 89 -7.65 -13.76 3.63
N TRP A 90 -8.16 -12.76 2.89
CA TRP A 90 -7.36 -11.95 1.97
C TRP A 90 -6.27 -11.15 2.70
N GLN A 91 -6.59 -10.50 3.82
CA GLN A 91 -5.61 -9.80 4.66
C GLN A 91 -4.56 -10.77 5.23
N MET A 92 -4.95 -11.96 5.68
CA MET A 92 -4.01 -13.01 6.13
C MET A 92 -3.04 -13.42 5.01
N ARG A 93 -3.53 -13.64 3.79
CA ARG A 93 -2.69 -13.95 2.63
C ARG A 93 -1.76 -12.78 2.27
N ARG A 94 -2.27 -11.54 2.32
CA ARG A 94 -1.50 -10.32 2.03
C ARG A 94 -0.43 -10.05 3.08
N LEU A 95 -0.72 -10.30 4.36
CA LEU A 95 0.22 -10.23 5.49
C LEU A 95 1.37 -11.24 5.32
N LYS A 96 1.06 -12.52 5.06
CA LYS A 96 2.08 -13.56 4.84
C LYS A 96 2.98 -13.22 3.66
N TRP A 97 2.41 -12.75 2.55
CA TRP A 97 3.18 -12.27 1.38
C TRP A 97 4.08 -11.07 1.72
N LYS A 98 3.57 -10.02 2.38
CA LYS A 98 4.36 -8.86 2.80
C LYS A 98 5.51 -9.26 3.72
N THR A 99 5.23 -10.11 4.71
CA THR A 99 6.23 -10.55 5.70
C THR A 99 7.33 -11.38 5.03
N LYS A 100 7.00 -12.26 4.08
CA LYS A 100 7.99 -12.99 3.28
C LYS A 100 8.89 -12.05 2.45
N LEU A 101 8.32 -10.98 1.87
CA LEU A 101 9.12 -9.98 1.13
C LEU A 101 10.06 -9.20 2.05
N ILE A 102 9.59 -8.77 3.23
CA ILE A 102 10.41 -8.05 4.21
C ILE A 102 11.58 -8.94 4.66
N ALA A 103 11.31 -10.16 5.12
CA ALA A 103 12.34 -11.11 5.55
C ALA A 103 13.36 -11.46 4.44
N ALA A 104 12.91 -11.52 3.18
CA ALA A 104 13.78 -11.74 2.02
C ALA A 104 14.62 -10.52 1.61
N CYS A 105 14.26 -9.32 2.07
CA CYS A 105 15.11 -8.13 1.95
C CYS A 105 16.05 -8.01 3.15
N GLU A 106 15.59 -8.35 4.36
CA GLU A 106 16.37 -8.35 5.60
C GLU A 106 17.56 -9.33 5.52
N SER A 107 17.35 -10.56 5.03
CA SER A 107 18.44 -11.52 4.84
C SER A 107 19.49 -11.04 3.83
N LYS A 108 19.09 -10.36 2.75
CA LYS A 108 20.03 -9.76 1.78
C LYS A 108 20.89 -8.65 2.39
N LEU A 109 20.36 -7.93 3.39
CA LEU A 109 21.10 -6.92 4.15
C LEU A 109 22.08 -7.54 5.15
N THR A 110 21.81 -8.72 5.72
CA THR A 110 22.74 -9.35 6.67
C THR A 110 23.99 -9.91 6.00
N TYR A 111 23.90 -10.39 4.75
CA TYR A 111 25.07 -10.93 4.04
C TYR A 111 26.17 -9.89 3.79
N GLU A 112 27.41 -10.39 3.68
CA GLU A 112 28.59 -9.59 3.37
C GLU A 112 28.57 -9.01 1.94
N PRO A 113 29.29 -7.89 1.67
CA PRO A 113 29.39 -7.29 0.34
C PRO A 113 30.14 -8.18 -0.64
N ILE A 114 29.58 -8.39 -1.84
CA ILE A 114 30.23 -9.09 -2.96
C ILE A 114 30.67 -8.07 -4.02
N SER A 115 31.81 -8.27 -4.68
CA SER A 115 32.22 -7.49 -5.87
C SER A 115 31.17 -7.58 -6.98
N LEU A 116 30.76 -6.44 -7.55
CA LEU A 116 29.75 -6.44 -8.63
C LEU A 116 30.28 -7.20 -9.87
N PRO A 117 29.53 -8.15 -10.46
CA PRO A 117 30.00 -8.86 -11.65
C PRO A 117 30.20 -7.91 -12.85
N LYS A 118 31.02 -8.32 -13.83
CA LYS A 118 31.33 -7.49 -14.99
C LYS A 118 30.12 -7.32 -15.93
N SER A 119 29.31 -8.37 -16.11
CA SER A 119 28.13 -8.40 -17.00
C SER A 119 26.81 -8.00 -16.30
N PHE A 120 26.84 -7.07 -15.35
CA PHE A 120 25.67 -6.74 -14.51
C PHE A 120 24.61 -5.90 -15.26
N THR A 121 23.57 -6.57 -15.77
CA THR A 121 22.50 -5.91 -16.53
C THR A 121 21.38 -5.35 -15.63
N PRO A 122 20.63 -4.32 -16.06
CA PRO A 122 19.51 -3.78 -15.26
C PRO A 122 18.43 -4.81 -14.89
N ASN A 123 18.26 -5.88 -15.65
CA ASN A 123 17.29 -6.94 -15.37
C ASN A 123 17.67 -7.76 -14.12
N MET A 124 18.96 -7.95 -13.85
CA MET A 124 19.46 -8.63 -12.65
C MET A 124 19.28 -7.80 -11.38
N CYS A 125 18.98 -6.50 -11.51
CA CYS A 125 18.92 -5.56 -10.39
C CYS A 125 17.72 -5.78 -9.46
N GLU A 126 16.63 -6.41 -9.93
CA GLU A 126 15.48 -6.77 -9.07
C GLU A 126 15.81 -7.96 -8.15
N GLU A 127 16.49 -8.98 -8.67
CA GLU A 127 17.00 -10.11 -7.87
C GLU A 127 18.05 -9.65 -6.85
N TRP A 128 18.87 -8.66 -7.21
CA TRP A 128 19.90 -8.11 -6.34
C TRP A 128 19.41 -6.96 -5.43
N GLU A 129 18.15 -6.48 -5.51
CA GLU A 129 17.69 -5.36 -4.64
C GLU A 129 17.89 -5.73 -3.16
N TYR A 130 18.47 -4.79 -2.40
CA TYR A 130 18.92 -4.91 -1.00
C TYR A 130 20.15 -5.79 -0.75
N ARG A 131 20.86 -6.27 -1.79
CA ARG A 131 22.19 -6.88 -1.59
C ARG A 131 23.26 -5.81 -1.46
N LYS A 132 24.18 -5.98 -0.49
CA LYS A 132 25.42 -5.20 -0.39
C LYS A 132 26.41 -5.64 -1.49
N VAL A 133 27.01 -4.67 -2.16
CA VAL A 133 28.05 -4.89 -3.17
C VAL A 133 29.23 -3.95 -2.97
N THR A 134 30.41 -4.36 -3.43
CA THR A 134 31.63 -3.55 -3.44
C THR A 134 31.94 -3.11 -4.87
N LEU A 135 32.23 -1.82 -5.05
CA LEU A 135 32.65 -1.21 -6.31
C LEU A 135 34.05 -0.61 -6.15
N SER A 136 34.91 -0.77 -7.16
CA SER A 136 36.21 -0.09 -7.25
C SER A 136 36.21 0.85 -8.46
N GLY A 137 36.74 2.06 -8.31
CA GLY A 137 36.67 3.09 -9.34
C GLY A 137 36.79 4.52 -8.80
N HIS A 138 36.29 5.51 -9.55
CA HIS A 138 36.36 6.92 -9.16
C HIS A 138 35.10 7.72 -9.52
N PHE A 139 34.85 8.79 -8.76
CA PHE A 139 33.67 9.65 -8.89
C PHE A 139 33.89 10.81 -9.88
N LEU A 140 32.89 11.08 -10.72
CA LEU A 140 32.84 12.24 -11.60
C LEU A 140 32.10 13.41 -10.92
N HIS A 141 32.79 14.09 -10.00
CA HIS A 141 32.21 15.21 -9.22
C HIS A 141 31.71 16.39 -10.08
N ASN A 142 32.13 16.49 -11.34
CA ASN A 142 31.65 17.51 -12.29
C ASN A 142 30.21 17.22 -12.76
N GLU A 143 29.82 15.95 -12.79
CA GLU A 143 28.52 15.43 -13.25
C GLU A 143 27.54 15.16 -12.09
N GLU A 144 27.73 15.80 -10.93
CA GLU A 144 26.83 15.67 -9.78
C GLU A 144 25.39 16.11 -10.09
N MET A 145 24.42 15.29 -9.66
CA MET A 145 22.98 15.47 -9.83
C MET A 145 22.28 15.50 -8.48
N PHE A 146 21.26 16.35 -8.36
CA PHE A 146 20.57 16.62 -7.09
C PHE A 146 19.08 16.24 -7.20
N VAL A 147 18.56 15.51 -6.22
CA VAL A 147 17.14 15.11 -6.15
C VAL A 147 16.47 15.69 -4.92
N GLY A 148 15.52 16.61 -5.09
CA GLY A 148 14.81 17.23 -3.96
C GLY A 148 13.74 18.26 -4.33
N PRO A 149 13.28 19.07 -3.37
CA PRO A 149 13.80 19.20 -2.00
C PRO A 149 13.54 17.98 -1.11
N ARG A 150 14.41 17.78 -0.12
CA ARG A 150 14.34 16.74 0.93
C ARG A 150 14.74 17.35 2.27
N LYS A 151 13.96 17.09 3.32
CA LYS A 151 14.23 17.58 4.68
C LYS A 151 14.96 16.50 5.50
N LYS A 152 16.03 16.87 6.22
CA LYS A 152 16.68 16.01 7.22
C LYS A 152 16.96 16.83 8.49
N ASN A 153 16.69 16.27 9.67
CA ASN A 153 16.98 16.84 11.01
C ASN A 153 16.46 18.26 11.30
N GLY A 154 15.66 18.86 10.41
CA GLY A 154 15.19 20.25 10.50
C GLY A 154 15.50 21.07 9.24
N GLU A 155 16.61 20.73 8.58
CA GLU A 155 17.19 21.46 7.45
C GLU A 155 16.66 21.01 6.09
N LYS A 156 16.77 21.90 5.10
CA LYS A 156 16.50 21.63 3.68
C LYS A 156 17.76 21.12 2.98
N GLY A 157 17.57 20.31 1.95
CA GLY A 157 18.66 19.77 1.15
C GLY A 157 18.17 18.85 0.04
N TYR A 158 19.09 18.05 -0.49
CA TYR A 158 18.88 17.20 -1.67
C TYR A 158 19.55 15.85 -1.46
N PHE A 159 19.07 14.81 -2.13
CA PHE A 159 19.88 13.60 -2.32
C PHE A 159 20.88 13.85 -3.45
N LEU A 160 22.16 13.68 -3.15
CA LEU A 160 23.26 13.75 -4.10
C LEU A 160 23.42 12.41 -4.82
N PHE A 161 23.44 12.46 -6.14
CA PHE A 161 23.79 11.37 -7.03
C PHE A 161 25.04 11.76 -7.81
N THR A 162 26.05 10.89 -7.82
CA THR A 162 27.31 11.15 -8.54
C THR A 162 27.59 9.96 -9.46
N PRO A 163 27.88 10.18 -10.76
CA PRO A 163 28.39 9.14 -11.63
C PRO A 163 29.74 8.61 -11.14
N PHE A 164 29.95 7.31 -11.27
CA PHE A 164 31.15 6.61 -10.82
C PHE A 164 31.62 5.70 -11.95
N ILE A 165 32.87 5.86 -12.40
CA ILE A 165 33.49 4.97 -13.40
C ILE A 165 34.06 3.76 -12.66
N ARG A 166 33.64 2.55 -13.06
CA ARG A 166 34.20 1.29 -12.56
C ARG A 166 35.57 1.01 -13.16
N ASP A 167 36.54 0.60 -12.32
CA ASP A 167 37.84 0.12 -12.82
C ASP A 167 37.73 -1.22 -13.58
N ASP A 168 36.76 -2.08 -13.23
CA ASP A 168 36.59 -3.43 -13.80
C ASP A 168 36.30 -3.45 -15.31
N THR A 169 35.58 -2.44 -15.79
CA THR A 169 34.87 -2.41 -17.08
C THR A 169 34.84 -1.04 -17.75
N GLY A 170 35.24 0.04 -17.06
CA GLY A 170 35.12 1.43 -17.54
C GLY A 170 33.68 1.97 -17.54
N GLU A 171 32.68 1.19 -17.13
CA GLU A 171 31.27 1.61 -17.15
C GLU A 171 31.01 2.73 -16.12
N LYS A 172 30.28 3.76 -16.55
CA LYS A 172 29.66 4.73 -15.63
C LYS A 172 28.43 4.11 -14.96
N VAL A 173 28.42 4.03 -13.63
CA VAL A 173 27.24 3.68 -12.81
C VAL A 173 26.80 4.85 -11.95
N LEU A 174 25.54 4.88 -11.50
CA LEU A 174 24.97 5.99 -10.74
C LEU A 174 24.90 5.67 -9.24
N ILE A 175 25.60 6.46 -8.41
CA ILE A 175 25.66 6.27 -6.96
C ILE A 175 24.90 7.40 -6.22
N GLU A 176 23.82 7.08 -5.50
CA GLU A 176 23.22 7.92 -4.46
C GLU A 176 24.20 7.98 -3.29
N ARG A 177 24.94 9.10 -3.17
CA ARG A 177 25.90 9.33 -2.07
C ARG A 177 25.20 9.65 -0.74
N GLY A 178 23.95 10.11 -0.78
CA GLY A 178 23.16 10.42 0.41
C GLY A 178 22.61 11.84 0.40
N TRP A 179 22.21 12.35 1.57
CA TRP A 179 21.63 13.69 1.71
C TRP A 179 22.72 14.75 1.96
N ILE A 180 22.59 15.91 1.30
CA ILE A 180 23.42 17.10 1.50
C ILE A 180 22.55 18.34 1.71
N SER A 181 22.97 19.25 2.60
CA SER A 181 22.24 20.49 2.92
C SER A 181 22.25 21.47 1.74
N GLU A 182 21.20 22.30 1.65
CA GLU A 182 21.00 23.29 0.57
C GLU A 182 22.18 24.27 0.46
N GLU A 183 22.74 24.69 1.59
CA GLU A 183 23.93 25.55 1.68
C GLU A 183 25.22 24.91 1.16
N LYS A 184 25.26 23.57 1.03
CA LYS A 184 26.47 22.79 0.70
C LYS A 184 26.44 22.13 -0.68
N VAL A 185 25.46 22.51 -1.51
CA VAL A 185 25.31 22.03 -2.89
C VAL A 185 26.55 22.36 -3.74
N ALA A 186 27.14 23.56 -3.61
CA ALA A 186 28.35 23.94 -4.35
C ALA A 186 29.61 23.21 -3.81
N PRO A 187 30.40 22.50 -4.63
CA PRO A 187 31.60 21.78 -4.20
C PRO A 187 32.57 22.59 -3.33
N ASP A 188 32.81 23.86 -3.67
CA ASP A 188 33.77 24.70 -2.94
C ASP A 188 33.34 25.11 -1.54
N SER A 189 32.04 25.06 -1.26
CA SER A 189 31.50 25.29 0.08
C SER A 189 31.72 24.10 1.05
N ARG A 190 32.16 22.94 0.54
CA ARG A 190 32.31 21.69 1.30
C ARG A 190 33.70 21.59 1.94
N ASN A 191 33.68 21.37 3.26
CA ASN A 191 34.84 21.04 4.08
C ASN A 191 35.06 19.51 4.10
N LEU A 192 36.10 19.04 4.81
CA LEU A 192 36.46 17.61 4.91
C LEU A 192 36.52 16.94 3.53
N ARG A 193 37.30 17.53 2.60
CA ARG A 193 37.28 17.18 1.17
C ARG A 193 37.56 15.71 0.90
N HIS A 194 38.29 14.99 1.76
CA HIS A 194 38.49 13.54 1.65
C HIS A 194 37.19 12.73 1.77
N LEU A 195 36.25 13.17 2.59
CA LEU A 195 34.92 12.56 2.76
C LEU A 195 33.87 13.18 1.83
N SER A 196 33.87 14.51 1.68
CA SER A 196 32.86 15.21 0.88
C SER A 196 33.10 15.12 -0.63
N LEU A 197 34.36 15.08 -1.10
CA LEU A 197 34.76 14.90 -2.50
C LEU A 197 35.99 13.97 -2.62
N PRO A 198 35.87 12.65 -2.39
CA PRO A 198 37.01 11.73 -2.52
C PRO A 198 37.55 11.71 -3.96
N GLN A 199 38.84 12.02 -4.12
CA GLN A 199 39.53 12.21 -5.42
C GLN A 199 40.51 11.07 -5.80
N GLY A 200 40.47 9.93 -5.09
CA GLY A 200 41.28 8.77 -5.45
C GLY A 200 40.88 8.17 -6.80
N LYS A 201 41.85 7.59 -7.53
CA LYS A 201 41.60 6.85 -8.78
C LYS A 201 40.95 5.48 -8.53
N HIS A 202 41.34 4.84 -7.43
CA HIS A 202 40.90 3.49 -7.03
C HIS A 202 40.25 3.57 -5.65
N LEU A 203 39.01 4.06 -5.61
CA LEU A 203 38.18 4.16 -4.41
C LEU A 203 37.30 2.92 -4.29
N LYS A 204 37.42 2.22 -3.16
CA LYS A 204 36.61 1.05 -2.83
C LYS A 204 35.37 1.49 -2.05
N VAL A 205 34.19 1.42 -2.68
CA VAL A 205 32.93 1.92 -2.13
C VAL A 205 31.95 0.76 -1.91
N ILE A 206 31.50 0.58 -0.67
CA ILE A 206 30.42 -0.36 -0.35
C ILE A 206 29.08 0.32 -0.67
N CYS A 207 28.25 -0.35 -1.48
CA CYS A 207 26.96 0.14 -1.92
C CYS A 207 25.85 -0.90 -1.67
N LEU A 208 24.61 -0.42 -1.64
CA LEU A 208 23.40 -1.23 -1.66
C LEU A 208 22.77 -1.16 -3.06
N VAL A 209 22.48 -2.32 -3.67
CA VAL A 209 21.84 -2.37 -4.99
C VAL A 209 20.37 -1.98 -4.89
N ARG A 210 19.93 -1.02 -5.71
CA ARG A 210 18.54 -0.53 -5.80
C ARG A 210 17.98 -0.70 -7.21
N ALA A 211 16.87 -1.42 -7.33
CA ALA A 211 16.18 -1.63 -8.60
C ALA A 211 15.65 -0.29 -9.17
N PRO A 212 16.00 0.07 -10.42
CA PRO A 212 15.58 1.33 -11.04
C PRO A 212 14.06 1.33 -11.26
N LYS A 213 13.35 2.33 -10.72
CA LYS A 213 11.89 2.41 -10.80
C LYS A 213 11.48 3.34 -11.93
N LYS A 214 10.68 2.83 -12.88
CA LYS A 214 10.11 3.63 -13.96
C LYS A 214 9.15 4.68 -13.39
N ARG A 215 9.20 5.90 -13.92
CA ARG A 215 8.29 7.00 -13.58
C ARG A 215 6.83 6.60 -13.79
N GLY A 216 5.98 6.94 -12.82
CA GLY A 216 4.54 6.69 -12.88
C GLY A 216 3.83 7.68 -13.82
N SER A 217 2.71 7.28 -14.41
CA SER A 217 1.95 8.07 -15.40
C SER A 217 1.49 9.45 -14.88
N LEU A 218 1.20 9.58 -13.59
CA LEU A 218 0.78 10.83 -12.95
C LEU A 218 1.95 11.72 -12.47
N GLN A 219 3.20 11.29 -12.64
CA GLN A 219 4.39 12.06 -12.23
C GLN A 219 4.86 12.92 -13.40
N TRP A 220 4.95 14.24 -13.20
CA TRP A 220 5.44 15.18 -14.21
C TRP A 220 6.85 14.83 -14.70
N ALA A 221 7.10 15.06 -15.98
CA ALA A 221 8.45 14.99 -16.54
C ALA A 221 9.28 16.19 -16.09
N LYS A 222 10.62 16.05 -16.14
CA LYS A 222 11.57 17.16 -15.98
C LYS A 222 11.28 18.22 -17.05
N LYS A 223 11.15 19.50 -16.65
CA LYS A 223 10.93 20.61 -17.60
C LYS A 223 12.22 21.01 -18.32
N ASP A 224 13.33 21.09 -17.57
CA ASP A 224 14.58 21.68 -18.04
C ASP A 224 15.64 20.58 -18.23
N PRO A 225 15.95 20.13 -19.46
CA PRO A 225 16.85 19.01 -19.68
C PRO A 225 18.24 19.22 -19.07
N ASN A 226 18.78 20.43 -19.24
CA ASN A 226 20.15 20.80 -18.86
C ASN A 226 20.34 21.07 -17.35
N SER A 227 19.26 21.11 -16.57
CA SER A 227 19.35 21.36 -15.12
C SER A 227 19.94 20.15 -14.38
N ARG A 228 20.85 20.37 -13.43
CA ARG A 228 21.37 19.29 -12.55
C ARG A 228 20.42 18.96 -11.38
N LEU A 229 19.22 19.54 -11.36
CA LEU A 229 18.18 19.32 -10.34
C LEU A 229 17.01 18.48 -10.90
N TRP A 230 16.61 17.46 -10.15
CA TRP A 230 15.42 16.64 -10.37
C TRP A 230 14.49 16.69 -9.13
N GLN A 231 13.18 16.60 -9.35
CA GLN A 231 12.18 16.57 -8.26
C GLN A 231 11.93 15.15 -7.72
N LEU A 232 12.08 14.15 -8.60
CA LEU A 232 11.95 12.72 -8.32
C LEU A 232 13.18 11.99 -8.90
N PRO A 233 13.66 10.90 -8.27
CA PRO A 233 14.77 10.11 -8.80
C PRO A 233 14.31 9.23 -9.96
N ASP A 234 14.24 9.78 -11.17
CA ASP A 234 14.04 9.01 -12.40
C ASP A 234 15.40 8.51 -12.91
N ILE A 235 15.79 7.32 -12.45
CA ILE A 235 17.11 6.73 -12.71
C ILE A 235 17.37 6.54 -14.21
N TYR A 236 16.33 6.34 -15.04
CA TYR A 236 16.48 6.20 -16.48
C TYR A 236 16.80 7.53 -17.17
N ASP A 237 16.12 8.61 -16.77
CA ASP A 237 16.39 9.98 -17.27
C ASP A 237 17.75 10.50 -16.79
N MET A 238 18.06 10.33 -15.50
CA MET A 238 19.34 10.70 -14.90
C MET A 238 20.50 9.96 -15.59
N ALA A 239 20.41 8.64 -15.73
CA ALA A 239 21.45 7.84 -16.38
C ALA A 239 21.61 8.19 -17.87
N LYS A 240 20.52 8.49 -18.59
CA LYS A 240 20.60 9.01 -19.97
C LYS A 240 21.33 10.34 -20.04
N SER A 241 21.18 11.23 -19.05
CA SER A 241 21.82 12.55 -19.05
C SER A 241 23.34 12.51 -18.79
N SER A 242 23.84 11.54 -18.03
CA SER A 242 25.27 11.37 -17.73
C SER A 242 25.98 10.29 -18.55
N GLY A 243 25.24 9.51 -19.35
CA GLY A 243 25.77 8.34 -20.07
C GLY A 243 26.08 7.15 -19.15
N CYS A 244 25.31 6.98 -18.07
CA CYS A 244 25.43 5.84 -17.17
C CYS A 244 24.58 4.63 -17.61
N THR A 245 24.96 3.44 -17.14
CA THR A 245 24.05 2.29 -17.09
C THR A 245 22.90 2.61 -16.11
N PRO A 246 21.61 2.37 -16.46
CA PRO A 246 20.45 2.80 -15.66
C PRO A 246 20.21 1.91 -14.45
N ILE A 247 21.12 1.97 -13.48
CA ILE A 247 21.16 1.18 -12.24
C ILE A 247 21.51 2.13 -11.10
N GLN A 248 20.76 2.04 -9.99
CA GLN A 248 21.00 2.85 -8.80
C GLN A 248 21.76 2.03 -7.75
N PHE A 249 22.91 2.54 -7.35
CA PHE A 249 23.63 2.09 -6.16
C PHE A 249 23.45 3.13 -5.05
N GLN A 250 23.20 2.70 -3.82
CA GLN A 250 23.06 3.59 -2.66
C GLN A 250 24.30 3.41 -1.78
N ALA A 251 25.15 4.42 -1.67
CA ALA A 251 26.40 4.33 -0.90
C ALA A 251 26.13 4.07 0.58
N LEU A 252 26.91 3.16 1.16
CA LEU A 252 26.93 2.88 2.59
C LEU A 252 28.19 3.52 3.20
N TYR A 253 28.09 4.81 3.49
CA TYR A 253 29.11 5.51 4.26
C TYR A 253 28.96 5.19 5.76
N ASP A 254 30.10 4.87 6.38
CA ASP A 254 30.25 4.89 7.83
C ASP A 254 30.35 6.35 8.34
N MET A 255 30.12 6.60 9.63
CA MET A 255 30.28 7.92 10.26
C MET A 255 31.69 8.12 10.86
N LYS A 256 32.58 7.21 10.51
CA LYS A 256 33.96 7.07 10.97
C LYS A 256 34.94 7.54 9.90
N ASP A 257 35.92 8.34 10.29
CA ASP A 257 37.01 8.75 9.41
C ASP A 257 38.06 7.65 9.30
N HIS A 258 37.75 6.64 8.49
CA HIS A 258 38.69 5.56 8.18
C HIS A 258 39.87 6.15 7.40
N PRO A 259 41.13 6.00 7.85
CA PRO A 259 42.28 6.50 7.12
C PRO A 259 42.30 5.87 5.73
N MET A 260 42.12 6.70 4.69
CA MET A 260 41.93 6.23 3.31
C MET A 260 43.16 5.46 2.84
N ILE A 261 43.08 4.13 2.89
CA ILE A 261 44.11 3.22 2.39
C ILE A 261 44.21 3.44 0.88
N LYS A 262 45.20 4.24 0.49
CA LYS A 262 45.67 4.27 -0.89
C LYS A 262 46.38 2.94 -1.14
N GLU A 263 45.74 2.07 -1.91
CA GLU A 263 46.45 1.02 -2.65
C GLU A 263 47.23 1.70 -3.79
N ASP A 264 48.22 2.52 -3.42
CA ASP A 264 49.22 3.03 -4.36
C ASP A 264 49.95 1.83 -4.96
N THR A 265 49.99 1.77 -6.30
CA THR A 265 50.34 0.55 -7.04
C THR A 265 51.73 0.03 -6.65
N LYS A 266 51.77 -1.09 -5.92
CA LYS A 266 53.00 -1.82 -5.62
C LYS A 266 53.67 -2.21 -6.94
N LYS A 267 54.82 -1.60 -7.22
CA LYS A 267 55.74 -2.09 -8.25
C LYS A 267 56.16 -3.51 -7.87
N GLU A 268 56.18 -4.39 -8.86
CA GLU A 268 56.56 -5.79 -8.67
C GLU A 268 58.03 -5.92 -8.28
N SER A 269 58.30 -6.76 -7.28
CA SER A 269 59.62 -7.35 -6.99
C SER A 269 59.37 -8.65 -6.23
N PRO A 270 60.15 -9.72 -6.48
CA PRO A 270 59.61 -11.08 -6.37
C PRO A 270 59.72 -11.70 -4.97
N SER A 271 58.79 -12.65 -4.74
CA SER A 271 58.90 -13.85 -3.90
C SER A 271 59.65 -13.78 -2.55
N ASN A 272 58.92 -14.10 -1.47
CA ASN A 272 59.26 -15.29 -0.68
C ASN A 272 58.05 -15.80 0.11
N ASN A 273 57.95 -17.13 0.24
CA ASN A 273 56.84 -17.78 0.94
C ASN A 273 57.12 -17.86 2.46
N SER A 274 56.12 -17.58 3.27
CA SER A 274 56.00 -18.17 4.61
C SER A 274 54.52 -18.40 4.94
N THR A 275 54.24 -19.46 5.70
CA THR A 275 52.88 -19.91 6.03
C THR A 275 52.64 -19.85 7.54
N SER A 276 51.35 -19.88 7.93
CA SER A 276 50.85 -19.73 9.31
C SER A 276 50.96 -18.28 9.87
N SER A 277 50.22 -17.90 10.91
CA SER A 277 49.35 -18.71 11.77
C SER A 277 48.05 -18.00 12.16
N PHE A 278 46.91 -18.65 11.89
CA PHE A 278 45.55 -18.19 12.21
C PHE A 278 45.06 -18.68 13.58
N TRP A 279 45.80 -19.55 14.27
CA TRP A 279 45.29 -20.41 15.35
C TRP A 279 45.71 -20.02 16.78
N LYS A 280 45.89 -18.71 17.05
CA LYS A 280 46.16 -18.21 18.43
C LYS A 280 44.94 -17.67 19.19
N PHE A 281 43.73 -17.75 18.62
CA PHE A 281 42.53 -17.10 19.19
C PHE A 281 41.86 -17.86 20.36
N TRP A 282 42.08 -19.17 20.50
CA TRP A 282 41.32 -20.03 21.43
C TRP A 282 42.12 -20.54 22.63
N LYS A 283 42.82 -19.66 23.36
CA LYS A 283 43.29 -19.98 24.73
C LYS A 283 42.49 -19.20 25.76
N ARG A 284 41.77 -19.91 26.61
CA ARG A 284 41.03 -19.37 27.76
C ARG A 284 41.72 -19.79 29.05
N GLU A 285 41.94 -18.83 29.94
CA GLU A 285 42.28 -19.03 31.36
C GLU A 285 41.11 -18.52 32.22
N SER A 286 41.16 -18.68 33.54
CA SER A 286 39.97 -18.61 34.41
C SER A 286 40.19 -17.88 35.74
N SER A 287 39.07 -17.41 36.32
CA SER A 287 38.88 -16.95 37.71
C SER A 287 39.69 -15.69 38.11
N ASP A 288 39.39 -14.96 39.20
CA ASP A 288 38.48 -15.19 40.32
C ASP A 288 37.59 -13.97 40.67
N SER A 289 36.81 -14.04 41.77
CA SER A 289 35.85 -13.01 42.20
C SER A 289 36.32 -12.24 43.44
N GLU A 290 35.99 -10.95 43.58
CA GLU A 290 35.58 -10.37 44.87
C GLU A 290 34.86 -9.01 44.76
N ASN A 291 34.23 -8.57 45.86
CA ASN A 291 33.43 -7.33 45.95
C ASN A 291 34.17 -6.22 46.71
N GLN A 292 33.89 -4.95 46.38
CA GLN A 292 33.34 -4.01 47.37
C GLN A 292 32.78 -2.72 46.74
N THR A 293 31.96 -2.01 47.51
CA THR A 293 31.27 -0.77 47.12
C THR A 293 31.70 0.37 48.03
N GLN A 294 31.99 1.55 47.48
CA GLN A 294 31.99 2.80 48.25
C GLN A 294 31.76 4.03 47.36
N THR A 295 31.42 5.15 48.01
CA THR A 295 30.79 6.33 47.40
C THR A 295 31.80 7.49 47.25
N THR A 296 31.36 8.62 46.67
CA THR A 296 31.66 10.03 47.10
C THR A 296 32.26 10.96 46.01
N THR A 297 31.41 11.90 45.54
CA THR A 297 31.67 13.27 45.02
C THR A 297 32.73 13.61 43.95
N ASN A 298 32.25 14.38 42.95
CA ASN A 298 32.78 15.65 42.42
C ASN A 298 34.14 15.75 41.68
N ASN A 299 34.00 16.19 40.42
CA ASN A 299 34.75 17.27 39.75
C ASN A 299 36.20 17.12 39.27
N VAL A 300 36.32 17.25 37.93
CA VAL A 300 37.28 18.13 37.20
C VAL A 300 38.75 17.66 37.10
N SER A 301 39.01 17.02 35.95
CA SER A 301 40.24 17.04 35.14
C SER A 301 41.60 16.67 35.76
N ARG A 302 42.18 15.57 35.24
CA ARG A 302 43.61 15.51 34.83
C ARG A 302 43.78 14.59 33.63
N LEU A 303 44.96 14.65 33.01
CA LEU A 303 45.24 14.15 31.66
C LEU A 303 46.31 13.04 31.65
N ASN A 304 46.08 12.02 30.82
CA ASN A 304 47.00 10.97 30.33
C ASN A 304 47.68 10.00 31.31
N THR A 305 47.55 8.70 30.97
CA THR A 305 48.60 7.67 30.73
C THR A 305 48.10 6.31 31.26
N GLY A 306 48.07 5.21 30.49
CA GLY A 306 48.33 5.04 29.06
C GLY A 306 48.57 3.56 28.70
N GLU A 307 47.78 2.97 27.81
CA GLU A 307 48.05 1.67 27.19
C GLU A 307 47.91 1.81 25.66
N GLU A 308 49.00 1.56 24.93
CA GLU A 308 49.07 1.78 23.49
C GLU A 308 48.72 0.52 22.69
N ASN A 309 47.56 0.52 22.03
CA ASN A 309 47.28 -0.38 20.91
C ASN A 309 47.43 0.42 19.59
N PRO A 310 48.46 0.16 18.75
CA PRO A 310 48.91 1.09 17.72
C PRO A 310 48.12 1.02 16.39
N THR A 311 46.79 0.89 16.44
CA THR A 311 45.98 0.57 15.23
C THR A 311 44.61 1.22 15.10
N ASP A 312 44.05 1.94 16.09
CA ASP A 312 42.73 2.58 15.94
C ASP A 312 42.69 4.02 16.47
N GLN A 313 42.95 4.99 15.57
CA GLN A 313 42.71 6.42 15.78
C GLN A 313 41.48 6.92 15.00
N THR A 314 40.44 6.08 14.88
CA THR A 314 39.25 6.43 14.12
C THR A 314 38.40 7.49 14.83
N ILE A 315 38.40 8.72 14.29
CA ILE A 315 37.53 9.80 14.78
C ILE A 315 36.09 9.52 14.31
N GLU A 316 35.17 9.41 15.27
CA GLU A 316 33.72 9.36 15.01
C GLU A 316 33.14 10.78 15.01
N PHE A 317 32.42 11.13 13.93
CA PHE A 317 31.82 12.45 13.75
C PHE A 317 30.30 12.42 14.00
N ASP A 318 29.75 13.41 14.71
CA ASP A 318 28.28 13.56 14.84
C ASP A 318 27.65 13.90 13.47
N GLU A 319 26.44 13.41 13.21
CA GLU A 319 25.73 13.66 11.95
C GLU A 319 25.65 15.18 11.66
N ARG A 320 25.51 16.04 12.68
CA ARG A 320 25.49 17.51 12.51
C ARG A 320 26.82 18.09 12.01
N GLN A 321 27.96 17.52 12.42
CA GLN A 321 29.27 17.97 11.98
C GLN A 321 29.46 17.68 10.48
N PHE A 322 29.03 16.50 10.02
CA PHE A 322 28.99 16.16 8.60
C PHE A 322 28.03 17.02 7.78
N ILE A 323 26.84 17.36 8.32
CA ILE A 323 25.93 18.33 7.67
C ILE A 323 26.64 19.68 7.49
N LYS A 324 27.21 20.25 8.57
CA LYS A 324 27.92 21.54 8.53
C LYS A 324 29.17 21.52 7.63
N ALA A 325 29.82 20.37 7.50
CA ALA A 325 30.95 20.18 6.58
C ALA A 325 30.50 20.00 5.11
N GLY A 326 29.26 19.61 4.84
CA GLY A 326 28.81 19.25 3.49
C GLY A 326 29.21 17.84 3.06
N VAL A 327 29.46 16.93 4.01
CA VAL A 327 29.68 15.51 3.72
C VAL A 327 28.32 14.86 3.40
N PRO A 328 28.13 14.19 2.24
CA PRO A 328 26.87 13.54 1.91
C PRO A 328 26.55 12.39 2.87
N ILE A 329 25.43 12.47 3.58
CA ILE A 329 25.10 11.47 4.61
C ILE A 329 24.23 10.38 4.01
N GLY A 330 24.80 9.19 3.88
CA GLY A 330 24.13 7.98 3.42
C GLY A 330 22.88 7.64 4.25
N ARG A 331 21.88 7.04 3.62
CA ARG A 331 20.67 6.57 4.32
C ARG A 331 20.95 5.20 4.94
N LYS A 332 20.78 5.10 6.26
CA LYS A 332 20.87 3.85 7.03
C LYS A 332 20.00 2.76 6.34
N PRO A 333 20.53 1.57 6.02
CA PRO A 333 19.85 0.60 5.18
C PRO A 333 18.75 -0.15 5.96
N THR A 334 17.57 0.46 6.02
CA THR A 334 16.41 -0.02 6.79
C THR A 334 15.19 -0.24 5.88
N ILE A 335 14.44 -1.32 6.12
CA ILE A 335 13.31 -1.74 5.29
C ILE A 335 12.00 -1.23 5.91
N ASP A 336 11.70 0.07 5.72
CA ASP A 336 10.43 0.66 6.15
C ASP A 336 9.28 0.25 5.19
N LEU A 337 8.72 -0.95 5.42
CA LEU A 337 7.52 -1.44 4.75
C LEU A 337 6.36 -1.55 5.75
N LYS A 338 5.70 -0.43 6.05
CA LYS A 338 4.50 -0.37 6.90
C LYS A 338 3.51 -1.52 6.65
N ASN A 339 3.17 -2.24 7.72
CA ASN A 339 2.47 -3.54 7.67
C ASN A 339 1.25 -3.61 8.62
N ASN A 340 0.26 -2.75 8.42
CA ASN A 340 -1.00 -2.77 9.19
C ASN A 340 -1.93 -3.97 8.86
N HIS A 341 -1.52 -4.94 8.05
CA HIS A 341 -2.38 -6.05 7.63
C HIS A 341 -2.85 -6.93 8.80
N LEU A 342 -2.06 -7.03 9.88
CA LEU A 342 -2.47 -7.72 11.12
C LEU A 342 -3.61 -6.97 11.84
N GLN A 343 -3.54 -5.64 11.93
CA GLN A 343 -4.61 -4.82 12.51
C GLN A 343 -5.92 -5.00 11.73
N TYR A 344 -5.86 -4.90 10.40
CA TYR A 344 -7.04 -5.11 9.55
C TYR A 344 -7.59 -6.54 9.64
N LEU A 345 -6.72 -7.56 9.76
CA LEU A 345 -7.12 -8.95 9.94
C LEU A 345 -7.98 -9.12 11.22
N VAL A 346 -7.55 -8.50 12.34
CA VAL A 346 -8.33 -8.49 13.58
C VAL A 346 -9.68 -7.78 13.38
N THR A 347 -9.69 -6.63 12.72
CA THR A 347 -10.94 -5.90 12.39
C THR A 347 -11.91 -6.76 11.58
N TRP A 348 -11.46 -7.38 10.48
CA TRP A 348 -12.34 -8.12 9.57
C TRP A 348 -12.87 -9.44 10.17
N TYR A 349 -12.05 -10.18 10.92
CA TYR A 349 -12.54 -11.38 11.62
C TYR A 349 -13.42 -11.03 12.82
N GLY A 350 -13.11 -9.96 13.57
CA GLY A 350 -14.00 -9.47 14.63
C GLY A 350 -15.37 -9.04 14.07
N LEU A 351 -15.37 -8.30 12.96
CA LEU A 351 -16.59 -7.88 12.27
C LEU A 351 -17.41 -9.09 11.73
N SER A 352 -16.74 -10.10 11.18
CA SER A 352 -17.35 -11.36 10.75
C SER A 352 -17.95 -12.15 11.94
N LEU A 353 -17.27 -12.16 13.09
CA LEU A 353 -17.74 -12.84 14.29
C LEU A 353 -18.97 -12.15 14.89
N LEU A 354 -18.94 -10.82 15.06
CA LEU A 354 -20.08 -10.05 15.59
C LEU A 354 -21.31 -10.16 14.67
N SER A 355 -21.12 -10.05 13.36
CA SER A 355 -22.22 -10.20 12.39
C SER A 355 -22.78 -11.64 12.33
N THR A 356 -21.92 -12.65 12.52
CA THR A 356 -22.36 -14.07 12.64
C THR A 356 -23.18 -14.29 13.92
N ILE A 357 -22.77 -13.72 15.07
CA ILE A 357 -23.55 -13.77 16.32
C ILE A 357 -24.90 -13.08 16.12
N PHE A 358 -24.93 -11.89 15.51
CA PHE A 358 -26.17 -11.16 15.22
C PHE A 358 -27.11 -11.98 14.31
N LEU A 359 -26.59 -12.58 13.24
CA LEU A 359 -27.30 -13.49 12.33
C LEU A 359 -27.91 -14.68 13.09
N ILE A 360 -27.14 -15.33 13.97
CA ILE A 360 -27.62 -16.45 14.80
C ILE A 360 -28.73 -16.00 15.77
N VAL A 361 -28.58 -14.85 16.42
CA VAL A 361 -29.58 -14.28 17.33
C VAL A 361 -30.87 -13.91 16.58
N ALA A 362 -30.75 -13.29 15.40
CA ALA A 362 -31.88 -12.96 14.54
C ALA A 362 -32.64 -14.22 14.08
N LEU A 363 -31.93 -15.26 13.61
CA LEU A 363 -32.55 -16.54 13.22
C LEU A 363 -33.22 -17.25 14.41
N ARG A 364 -32.61 -17.21 15.61
CA ARG A 364 -33.23 -17.70 16.86
C ARG A 364 -34.48 -16.90 17.23
N LYS A 365 -34.49 -15.58 17.05
CA LYS A 365 -35.65 -14.71 17.29
C LYS A 365 -36.78 -14.99 16.30
N VAL A 366 -36.47 -15.17 15.00
CA VAL A 366 -37.47 -15.56 13.98
C VAL A 366 -38.09 -16.92 14.31
N LYS A 367 -37.32 -17.93 14.71
CA LYS A 367 -37.85 -19.25 15.12
C LYS A 367 -38.74 -19.20 16.38
N ARG A 368 -38.57 -18.21 17.25
CA ARG A 368 -39.41 -18.02 18.46
C ARG A 368 -40.61 -17.09 18.23
N GLY A 369 -40.48 -16.12 17.31
CA GLY A 369 -41.52 -15.15 16.96
C GLY A 369 -42.54 -15.66 15.94
N GLY A 370 -42.96 -16.93 16.07
CA GLY A 370 -43.96 -17.56 15.21
C GLY A 370 -45.37 -17.06 15.50
N VAL A 371 -45.65 -15.80 15.14
CA VAL A 371 -47.01 -15.25 15.19
C VAL A 371 -47.90 -16.07 14.26
N ILE A 372 -48.95 -16.68 14.82
CA ILE A 372 -49.97 -17.40 14.06
C ILE A 372 -50.58 -16.41 13.07
N SER A 373 -50.50 -16.68 11.75
CA SER A 373 -51.05 -15.78 10.74
C SER A 373 -52.54 -15.58 10.98
N GLN A 374 -53.09 -14.39 10.68
CA GLN A 374 -54.54 -14.22 10.67
C GLN A 374 -55.20 -15.24 9.74
N ASP A 375 -54.58 -15.61 8.61
CA ASP A 375 -55.07 -16.69 7.74
C ASP A 375 -55.14 -18.05 8.43
N GLN A 376 -54.21 -18.34 9.35
CA GLN A 376 -54.23 -19.57 10.14
C GLN A 376 -55.35 -19.51 11.19
N MET A 377 -55.47 -18.40 11.93
CA MET A 377 -56.58 -18.21 12.88
C MET A 377 -57.95 -18.23 12.19
N ILE A 378 -58.09 -17.68 10.99
CA ILE A 378 -59.31 -17.72 10.18
C ILE A 378 -59.59 -19.16 9.70
N LYS A 379 -58.58 -19.88 9.21
CA LYS A 379 -58.72 -21.30 8.83
C LYS A 379 -59.08 -22.18 10.01
N GLU A 380 -58.50 -21.95 11.19
CA GLU A 380 -58.84 -22.70 12.41
C GLU A 380 -60.26 -22.36 12.90
N LYS A 381 -60.68 -21.09 12.88
CA LYS A 381 -62.07 -20.70 13.17
C LYS A 381 -63.07 -21.30 12.19
N LEU A 382 -62.77 -21.33 10.89
CA LEU A 382 -63.61 -21.98 9.87
C LEU A 382 -63.66 -23.50 10.05
N LYS A 383 -62.53 -24.13 10.39
CA LYS A 383 -62.44 -25.57 10.71
C LYS A 383 -63.18 -25.92 12.00
N HIS A 384 -63.18 -25.03 12.99
CA HIS A 384 -63.96 -25.15 14.22
C HIS A 384 -65.46 -25.02 13.93
N THR A 385 -65.87 -23.99 13.18
CA THR A 385 -67.28 -23.77 12.83
C THR A 385 -67.85 -24.98 12.08
N ARG A 386 -67.12 -25.52 11.09
CA ARG A 386 -67.49 -26.74 10.34
C ARG A 386 -67.33 -28.07 11.12
N LYS A 387 -67.15 -28.01 12.44
CA LYS A 387 -67.13 -29.17 13.35
C LYS A 387 -68.28 -29.12 14.36
N TYR A 388 -68.97 -27.98 14.47
CA TYR A 388 -70.04 -27.74 15.44
C TYR A 388 -71.29 -27.07 14.82
N MET A 389 -71.24 -26.79 13.51
CA MET A 389 -72.37 -26.85 12.56
C MET A 389 -72.27 -28.16 11.79
#